data_AF-A0A411WYE8-F1
#
_entry.id   AF-A0A411WYE8-F1
#
_cell.length_a   1.000
_cell.length_b   1.000
_cell.length_c   1.000
_cell.angle_alpha   90.00
_cell.angle_beta   90.00
_cell.angle_gamma   90.00
#
_symmetry.space_group_name_H-M   'P 1'
#
loop_
_entity.id
_entity.type
_entity.pdbx_description
1 polymer ?
#
loop_
_entity_poly.entity_id
_entity_poly.type
_entity_poly.pdbx_seq_one_letter_code
_entity_poly.pdbx_strand_id
1 'polypeptide(L)'
;MPMAFPAGAVECAEGDFIVHEQAGMQWHVYRVDDIVAMQRLLACATAPVSLVPESILLDSVTPAYHGEVHLLLTAFDPVFPDPAAARHAILQGTLAERVHGLLRNARDFPKDACEVIKAREA
;
A
#
# COMPACT_ATOMS: atom_id res chain seq x y z
N MET A 1 16.99 -11.72 -2.54
CA MET A 1 17.48 -10.41 -2.05
C MET A 1 16.35 -9.75 -1.28
N PRO A 2 16.62 -9.04 -0.17
CA PRO A 2 15.58 -8.27 0.52
C PRO A 2 15.04 -7.16 -0.40
N MET A 3 13.72 -6.97 -0.41
CA MET A 3 13.08 -5.82 -1.03
C MET A 3 12.96 -4.69 -0.01
N ALA A 4 13.11 -3.46 -0.48
CA ALA A 4 12.98 -2.26 0.34
C ALA A 4 11.85 -1.39 -0.21
N PHE A 5 11.28 -0.54 0.64
CA PHE A 5 10.37 0.50 0.20
C PHE A 5 11.05 1.42 -0.83
N PRO A 6 10.31 1.92 -1.83
CA PRO A 6 10.83 2.90 -2.77
C PRO A 6 11.38 4.14 -2.06
N ALA A 7 12.45 4.73 -2.60
CA ALA A 7 13.00 5.96 -2.05
C ALA A 7 11.92 7.07 -2.03
N GLY A 8 11.78 7.74 -0.89
CA GLY A 8 10.77 8.79 -0.69
C GLY A 8 9.37 8.30 -0.34
N ALA A 9 9.08 7.00 -0.46
CA ALA A 9 7.82 6.42 0.01
C ALA A 9 7.84 6.23 1.53
N VAL A 10 6.67 6.28 2.15
CA VAL A 10 6.52 6.08 3.58
C VAL A 10 6.73 4.61 3.96
N GLU A 11 7.45 4.39 5.06
CA GLU A 11 7.75 3.05 5.57
C GLU A 11 6.72 2.67 6.63
N CYS A 12 6.08 1.52 6.45
CA CYS A 12 5.00 1.03 7.30
C CYS A 12 5.12 -0.48 7.52
N ALA A 13 4.35 -0.98 8.48
CA ALA A 13 4.16 -2.41 8.73
C ALA A 13 2.68 -2.77 8.64
N GLU A 14 2.38 -4.07 8.55
CA GLU A 14 1.02 -4.59 8.72
C GLU A 14 0.40 -4.08 10.03
N GLY A 15 -0.86 -3.64 9.94
CA GLY A 15 -1.64 -3.05 11.02
C GLY A 15 -1.45 -1.54 11.20
N ASP A 16 -0.38 -0.95 10.69
CA ASP A 16 -0.15 0.50 10.78
C ASP A 16 -1.25 1.28 10.03
N PHE A 17 -1.47 2.52 10.45
CA PHE A 17 -2.32 3.46 9.73
C PHE A 17 -1.48 4.47 8.97
N ILE A 18 -1.87 4.78 7.74
CA ILE A 18 -1.30 5.84 6.92
C ILE A 18 -2.34 6.95 6.81
N VAL A 19 -1.96 8.14 7.24
CA VAL A 19 -2.73 9.38 7.07
C VAL A 19 -2.13 10.13 5.89
N HIS A 20 -2.87 10.25 4.79
CA HIS A 20 -2.36 10.75 3.51
C HIS A 20 -3.14 11.98 3.07
N GLU A 21 -2.44 13.07 2.78
CA GLU A 21 -3.01 14.27 2.19
C GLU A 21 -3.31 14.06 0.70
N GLN A 22 -4.59 14.13 0.31
CA GLN A 22 -5.01 14.13 -1.08
C GLN A 22 -5.62 15.48 -1.46
N ALA A 23 -5.32 15.94 -2.68
CA ALA A 23 -5.98 17.07 -3.35
C ALA A 23 -6.11 18.38 -2.53
N GLY A 24 -5.04 18.75 -1.81
CA GLY A 24 -4.90 20.08 -1.21
C GLY A 24 -5.75 20.30 0.04
N MET A 25 -5.34 19.68 1.16
CA MET A 25 -5.89 19.79 2.53
C MET A 25 -6.98 18.78 2.95
N GLN A 26 -7.15 17.66 2.24
CA GLN A 26 -8.03 16.58 2.68
C GLN A 26 -7.21 15.34 3.07
N TRP A 27 -7.35 14.91 4.32
CA TRP A 27 -6.57 13.82 4.89
C TRP A 27 -7.38 12.54 4.93
N HIS A 28 -6.91 11.52 4.22
CA HIS A 28 -7.51 10.21 4.17
C HIS A 28 -6.77 9.23 5.07
N VAL A 29 -7.51 8.33 5.71
CA VAL A 29 -6.93 7.28 6.56
C VAL A 29 -7.00 5.94 5.86
N TYR A 30 -5.86 5.25 5.85
CA TYR A 30 -5.71 3.89 5.37
C TYR A 30 -5.13 3.02 6.49
N ARG A 31 -5.61 1.79 6.66
CA ARG A 31 -4.91 0.74 7.44
C ARG A 31 -4.15 -0.14 6.46
N VAL A 32 -2.92 -0.47 6.81
CA VAL A 32 -2.09 -1.43 6.07
C VAL A 32 -2.51 -2.83 6.46
N ASP A 33 -3.12 -3.56 5.55
CA ASP A 33 -3.51 -4.96 5.75
C ASP A 33 -2.38 -5.92 5.36
N ASP A 34 -1.57 -5.58 4.35
CA ASP A 34 -0.41 -6.38 3.93
C ASP A 34 0.57 -5.55 3.07
N ILE A 35 1.82 -6.01 2.94
CA ILE A 35 2.86 -5.44 2.08
C ILE A 35 3.30 -6.51 1.08
N VAL A 36 3.00 -6.30 -0.19
CA VAL A 36 3.16 -7.31 -1.23
C VAL A 36 4.06 -6.84 -2.37
N ALA A 37 4.79 -7.77 -2.96
CA ALA A 37 5.50 -7.55 -4.21
C ALA A 37 4.70 -8.19 -5.34
N MET A 38 4.46 -7.43 -6.41
CA MET A 38 3.75 -7.96 -7.57
C MET A 38 4.73 -8.60 -8.56
N GLN A 39 4.33 -9.75 -9.11
CA GLN A 39 5.04 -10.42 -10.19
C GLN A 39 4.10 -10.68 -11.34
N ARG A 40 4.59 -10.48 -12.56
CA ARG A 40 3.86 -10.91 -13.75
C ARG A 40 3.89 -12.42 -13.84
N LEU A 41 2.73 -13.00 -14.11
CA LEU A 41 2.61 -14.41 -14.47
C LEU A 41 2.48 -14.54 -15.99
N LEU A 42 3.21 -15.49 -16.57
CA LEU A 42 3.07 -15.93 -17.94
C LEU A 42 2.34 -17.27 -17.96
N ALA A 43 1.44 -17.42 -18.94
CA ALA A 43 0.76 -18.69 -19.18
C ALA A 43 1.66 -19.63 -20.00
N CYS A 44 1.86 -20.84 -19.50
CA CYS A 44 2.47 -21.93 -20.25
C CYS A 44 1.37 -22.78 -20.90
N ALA A 45 1.54 -23.13 -22.17
CA ALA A 45 0.60 -23.95 -22.94
C ALA A 45 0.63 -25.44 -22.53
N THR A 46 0.37 -25.72 -21.26
CA THR A 46 0.17 -27.05 -20.68
C THR A 46 -1.33 -27.34 -20.51
N ALA A 47 -1.69 -28.58 -20.18
CA ALA A 47 -3.05 -28.97 -19.82
C ALA A 47 -3.06 -29.64 -18.42
N PRO A 48 -3.60 -28.97 -17.37
CA PRO A 48 -4.15 -27.61 -17.36
C PRO A 48 -3.09 -26.53 -17.61
N VAL A 49 -3.53 -25.31 -17.93
CA VAL A 49 -2.62 -24.16 -18.12
C VAL A 49 -1.88 -23.89 -16.82
N SER A 50 -0.56 -23.95 -16.89
CA SER A 50 0.31 -23.59 -15.78
C SER A 50 0.67 -22.11 -15.85
N LEU A 51 0.75 -21.46 -14.70
CA LEU A 51 1.25 -20.08 -14.58
C LEU A 51 2.65 -20.12 -14.00
N VAL A 52 3.58 -19.41 -14.64
CA VAL A 52 4.95 -19.26 -14.15
C VAL A 52 5.30 -17.78 -14.05
N PRO A 53 6.09 -17.36 -13.04
CA PRO A 53 6.64 -16.02 -12.99
C PRO A 53 7.44 -15.68 -14.25
N GLU A 54 7.23 -14.49 -14.81
CA GLU A 54 7.96 -14.00 -15.99
C GLU A 54 9.48 -13.98 -15.76
N SER A 55 9.90 -13.72 -14.52
CA SER A 55 11.31 -13.69 -14.09
C SER A 55 12.08 -15.01 -14.30
N ILE A 56 11.38 -16.11 -14.56
CA ILE A 56 12.00 -17.42 -14.84
C ILE A 56 12.38 -17.55 -16.32
N LEU A 57 11.77 -16.78 -17.21
CA LEU A 57 11.85 -17.00 -18.67
C LEU A 57 12.61 -15.92 -19.44
N LEU A 58 12.60 -14.67 -18.98
CA LEU A 58 13.19 -13.53 -19.71
C LEU A 58 14.22 -12.81 -18.84
N ASP A 59 15.50 -12.96 -19.18
CA ASP A 59 16.63 -12.27 -18.51
C ASP A 59 16.86 -10.85 -19.05
N SER A 60 16.18 -10.47 -20.15
CA SER A 60 16.52 -9.26 -20.94
C SER A 60 15.48 -8.15 -20.95
N VAL A 61 14.26 -8.35 -20.44
CA VAL A 61 13.22 -7.29 -20.39
C VAL A 61 12.48 -7.35 -19.06
N THR A 62 12.96 -6.57 -18.10
CA THR A 62 12.30 -6.34 -16.81
C THR A 62 11.03 -5.50 -17.03
N PRO A 63 9.83 -5.95 -16.63
CA PRO A 63 8.62 -5.14 -16.76
C PRO A 63 8.69 -3.91 -15.85
N ALA A 64 7.99 -2.83 -16.22
CA ALA A 64 8.08 -1.54 -15.54
C ALA A 64 7.74 -1.58 -14.03
N TYR A 65 6.94 -2.55 -13.59
CA TYR A 65 6.50 -2.76 -12.21
C TYR A 65 7.31 -3.84 -11.46
N HIS A 66 8.37 -4.39 -12.06
CA HIS A 66 9.17 -5.44 -11.44
C HIS A 66 9.85 -4.94 -10.17
N GLY A 67 9.64 -5.66 -9.07
CA GLY A 67 10.25 -5.33 -7.78
C GLY A 67 9.64 -4.11 -7.10
N GLU A 68 8.47 -3.66 -7.55
CA GLU A 68 7.74 -2.59 -6.88
C GLU A 68 6.95 -3.11 -5.68
N VAL A 69 7.11 -2.42 -4.55
CA VAL A 69 6.35 -2.68 -3.32
C VAL A 69 4.97 -2.07 -3.44
N HIS A 70 3.96 -2.87 -3.13
CA HIS A 70 2.58 -2.47 -3.08
C HIS A 70 2.02 -2.68 -1.67
N LEU A 71 1.03 -1.87 -1.32
CA LEU A 71 0.32 -1.93 -0.05
C LEU A 71 -1.10 -2.42 -0.30
N LEU A 72 -1.50 -3.46 0.42
CA LEU A 72 -2.89 -3.84 0.53
C LEU A 72 -3.50 -3.05 1.68
N LEU A 73 -4.56 -2.29 1.39
CA LEU A 73 -5.08 -1.28 2.30
C LEU A 73 -6.59 -1.41 2.52
N THR A 74 -7.01 -1.01 3.71
CA THR A 74 -8.39 -0.65 4.01
C THR A 74 -8.49 0.87 4.10
N ALA A 75 -9.36 1.50 3.31
CA ALA A 75 -9.61 2.93 3.35
C ALA A 75 -10.82 3.26 4.23
N PHE A 76 -10.74 4.34 5.00
CA PHE A 76 -11.76 4.76 5.95
C PHE A 76 -12.41 6.10 5.59
N ASP A 77 -13.61 6.30 6.13
CA ASP A 77 -14.32 7.58 6.22
C ASP A 77 -14.43 8.04 7.70
N PRO A 78 -14.62 9.34 7.95
CA PRO A 78 -14.66 10.43 6.98
C PRO A 78 -13.25 10.87 6.52
N VAL A 79 -13.22 11.85 5.62
CA VAL A 79 -12.00 12.60 5.27
C VAL A 79 -11.80 13.73 6.29
N PHE A 80 -10.56 13.97 6.70
CA PHE A 80 -10.23 14.90 7.77
C PHE A 80 -9.64 16.21 7.25
N PRO A 81 -9.87 17.35 7.95
CA PRO A 81 -9.31 18.65 7.57
C PRO A 81 -7.83 18.79 7.90
N ASP A 82 -7.32 17.99 8.85
CA ASP A 82 -5.95 18.03 9.34
C ASP A 82 -5.51 16.64 9.85
N PRO A 83 -4.20 16.35 9.95
CA PRO A 83 -3.72 15.04 10.34
C PRO A 83 -3.95 14.75 11.84
N ALA A 84 -4.08 15.77 12.68
CA ALA A 84 -4.30 15.60 14.12
C ALA A 84 -5.71 15.05 14.39
N ALA A 85 -6.72 15.52 13.65
CA ALA A 85 -8.08 15.00 13.70
C ALA A 85 -8.16 13.54 13.23
N ALA A 86 -7.45 13.19 12.15
CA ALA A 86 -7.35 11.82 11.67
C ALA A 86 -6.71 10.90 12.73
N ARG A 87 -5.61 11.34 13.35
CA ARG A 87 -4.94 10.62 14.45
C ARG A 87 -5.88 10.38 15.62
N HIS A 88 -6.64 11.40 16.02
CA HIS A 88 -7.61 11.26 17.11
C HIS A 88 -8.70 10.22 16.80
N ALA A 89 -9.22 10.21 15.56
CA ALA A 89 -10.23 9.25 15.14
C ALA A 89 -9.71 7.81 15.10
N ILE A 90 -8.45 7.61 14.70
CA ILE A 90 -7.76 6.31 14.77
C ILE A 90 -7.72 5.82 16.21
N LEU A 91 -7.21 6.64 17.14
CA LEU A 91 -7.05 6.30 18.56
C LEU A 91 -8.39 6.02 19.28
N GLN A 92 -9.47 6.67 18.83
CA GLN A 92 -10.80 6.46 19.39
C GLN A 92 -11.55 5.29 18.74
N GLY A 93 -11.02 4.71 17.66
CA GLY A 93 -11.70 3.66 16.90
C GLY A 93 -13.01 4.12 16.27
N THR A 94 -13.12 5.39 15.88
CA THR A 94 -14.36 5.99 15.34
C THR A 94 -14.42 5.96 13.80
N LEU A 95 -13.42 5.38 13.15
CA LEU A 95 -13.35 5.25 11.71
C LEU A 95 -14.40 4.26 11.18
N ALA A 96 -15.03 4.61 10.07
CA ALA A 96 -15.91 3.71 9.33
C ALA A 96 -15.17 3.16 8.11
N GLU A 97 -15.15 1.84 7.94
CA GLU A 97 -14.57 1.23 6.75
C GLU A 97 -15.37 1.64 5.51
N ARG A 98 -14.66 2.15 4.50
CA ARG A 98 -15.24 2.55 3.20
C ARG A 98 -14.94 1.52 2.13
N VAL A 99 -13.67 1.09 2.02
CA VAL A 99 -13.22 0.13 1.01
C VAL A 99 -12.14 -0.77 1.61
N HIS A 100 -12.31 -2.08 1.51
CA HIS A 100 -11.32 -3.09 1.87
C HIS A 100 -10.64 -3.69 0.63
N GLY A 101 -9.40 -4.15 0.79
CA GLY A 101 -8.66 -4.84 -0.28
C GLY A 101 -8.12 -3.92 -1.38
N LEU A 102 -7.84 -2.66 -1.04
CA LEU A 102 -7.32 -1.69 -1.98
C LEU A 102 -5.82 -1.90 -2.20
N LEU A 103 -5.42 -2.33 -3.39
CA LEU A 103 -4.00 -2.43 -3.74
C LEU A 103 -3.50 -1.11 -4.33
N ARG A 104 -2.41 -0.57 -3.77
CA ARG A 104 -1.76 0.66 -4.22
C ARG A 104 -0.24 0.53 -4.26
N ASN A 105 0.40 1.30 -5.11
CA ASN A 105 1.86 1.33 -5.15
C ASN A 105 2.37 2.09 -3.92
N ALA A 106 3.44 1.62 -3.27
CA ALA A 106 3.99 2.34 -2.12
C ALA A 106 4.45 3.77 -2.49
N ARG A 107 4.81 4.03 -3.76
CA ARG A 107 5.14 5.38 -4.27
C ARG A 107 3.98 6.37 -4.23
N ASP A 108 2.74 5.87 -4.16
CA ASP A 108 1.55 6.71 -4.03
C ASP A 108 1.44 7.36 -2.63
N PHE A 109 2.33 6.98 -1.69
CA PHE A 109 2.36 7.47 -0.32
C PHE A 109 3.73 8.08 0.01
N PRO A 110 4.01 9.30 -0.45
CA PRO A 110 5.30 9.94 -0.23
C PRO A 110 5.44 10.45 1.21
N LYS A 111 6.66 10.46 1.76
CA LYS A 111 6.96 10.86 3.15
C LYS A 111 6.59 12.30 3.49
N ASP A 112 6.48 13.19 2.50
CA ASP A 112 6.14 14.61 2.68
C ASP A 112 4.63 14.88 2.71
N ALA A 113 3.80 13.95 2.23
CA ALA A 113 2.34 14.04 2.25
C ALA A 113 1.68 12.98 3.14
N CYS A 114 2.47 12.16 3.83
CA CYS A 114 1.98 11.05 4.66
C CYS A 114 2.55 11.05 6.07
N GLU A 115 1.71 10.68 7.03
CA GLU A 115 2.08 10.33 8.41
C GLU A 115 1.71 8.87 8.68
N VAL A 116 2.58 8.14 9.39
CA VAL A 116 2.30 6.75 9.83
C VAL A 116 2.05 6.73 11.32
N ILE A 117 0.89 6.19 11.70
CA ILE A 117 0.52 5.96 13.10
C ILE A 117 0.61 4.46 13.34
N LYS A 118 1.42 4.08 14.33
CA LYS A 118 1.70 2.67 14.60
C LYS A 118 0.51 1.98 15.24
N ALA A 119 0.24 0.73 14.87
CA ALA A 119 -0.85 -0.06 15.43
C ALA A 119 -0.78 -0.23 16.97
N ARG A 120 0.42 -0.10 17.55
CA ARG A 120 0.64 -0.14 19.00
C ARG A 120 0.30 1.17 19.70
N GLU A 121 0.25 2.25 18.95
CA GLU A 121 -0.08 3.58 19.43
C GLU A 121 -1.57 3.89 19.24
N ALA A 122 -2.22 3.24 18.26
CA ALA A 122 -3.65 3.30 17.94
C ALA A 122 -4.50 2.47 18.92
#